data_AF-A0A1J5SAQ8-F1
#
_entry.id   AF-A0A1J5SAQ8-F1
#
_cell.length_a   1.000
_cell.length_b   1.000
_cell.length_c   1.000
_cell.angle_alpha   90.00
_cell.angle_beta   90.00
_cell.angle_gamma   90.00
#
_symmetry.space_group_name_H-M   'P 1'
#
loop_
_entity.id
_entity.type
_entity.pdbx_description
1 polymer ?
#
loop_
_entity_poly.entity_id
_entity_poly.type
_entity_poly.pdbx_seq_one_letter_code
_entity_poly.pdbx_strand_id
1 'polypeptide(L)' 'MIAYKIAVVVGSLRQGSLNRKLADAVVSLAPSYFSFKQLQVGDLPLYNQDDDQGESIKES' A
#
# COMPACT_ATOMS: atom_id res chain seq x y z
N MET A 1 16.48 18.83 4.91
CA MET A 1 15.01 19.00 4.78
C MET A 1 14.36 17.64 4.90
N ILE A 2 13.26 17.54 5.63
CA ILE A 2 12.54 16.28 5.90
C ILE A 2 11.56 16.02 4.75
N ALA A 3 11.75 14.90 4.05
CA ALA A 3 10.83 14.46 3.01
C ALA A 3 9.81 13.48 3.62
N TYR A 4 8.52 13.79 3.50
CA TYR A 4 7.46 12.92 4.02
C TYR A 4 7.17 11.82 3.01
N LYS A 5 7.33 10.57 3.43
CA LYS A 5 7.03 9.39 2.61
C LYS A 5 5.56 9.01 2.79
N ILE A 6 4.79 9.09 1.70
CA ILE A 6 3.37 8.77 1.67
C ILE A 6 3.16 7.53 0.81
N ALA A 7 2.60 6.49 1.43
CA ALA A 7 2.18 5.27 0.77
C ALA A 7 0.73 5.45 0.27
N VAL A 8 0.50 5.30 -1.04
CA VAL A 8 -0.84 5.39 -1.64
C VAL A 8 -1.26 4.00 -2.08
N VAL A 9 -2.24 3.42 -1.38
CA VAL A 9 -2.77 2.10 -1.70
C VAL A 9 -3.96 2.24 -2.64
N VAL A 10 -3.86 1.68 -3.84
CA VAL A 10 -4.96 1.65 -4.80
C VAL A 10 -5.65 0.29 -4.71
N GLY A 11 -6.83 0.24 -4.10
CA GLY A 11 -7.64 -0.98 -3.92
C GLY A 11 -8.30 -1.52 -5.20
N SER A 12 -7.79 -1.15 -6.37
CA SER A 12 -8.38 -1.51 -7.66
C SER A 12 -7.29 -1.89 -8.66
N LEU A 13 -7.34 -3.13 -9.14
CA LEU A 13 -6.38 -3.70 -10.10
C LEU A 13 -6.68 -3.34 -11.56
N ARG A 14 -7.82 -2.70 -11.83
CA ARG A 14 -8.24 -2.37 -13.20
C ARG A 14 -7.46 -1.15 -13.69
N GLN A 15 -6.85 -1.25 -14.89
CA GLN A 15 -6.03 -0.18 -15.46
C GLN A 15 -6.75 1.18 -15.64
N GLY A 16 -8.09 1.16 -15.71
CA GLY A 16 -8.92 2.36 -15.84
C GLY A 16 -9.50 2.91 -14.53
N SER A 17 -9.02 2.47 -13.36
CA SER A 17 -9.60 2.88 -12.08
C SER A 17 -9.51 4.39 -11.87
N LEU A 18 -10.63 5.00 -11.49
CA LEU A 18 -10.68 6.41 -11.08
C LEU A 18 -9.70 6.70 -9.93
N ASN A 19 -9.53 5.73 -9.02
CA ASN A 19 -8.61 5.84 -7.88
C ASN A 19 -7.15 6.02 -8.32
N ARG A 20 -6.74 5.40 -9.44
CA ARG A 20 -5.38 5.58 -9.97
C ARG A 20 -5.20 6.99 -10.54
N LYS A 21 -6.18 7.48 -11.30
CA LYS A 21 -6.18 8.86 -11.82
C LYS A 21 -6.16 9.91 -10.70
N LEU A 22 -6.92 9.67 -9.62
CA LEU A 22 -6.90 10.54 -8.44
C LEU A 22 -5.54 10.52 -7.77
N ALA A 23 -4.95 9.33 -7.56
CA ALA A 23 -3.62 9.20 -6.99
C ALA A 23 -2.58 9.97 -7.81
N ASP A 24 -2.58 9.81 -9.15
CA ASP A 24 -1.65 10.53 -10.04
C ASP A 24 -1.83 12.06 -9.96
N ALA A 25 -3.08 12.54 -9.90
CA ALA A 25 -3.36 13.98 -9.77
C ALA A 25 -2.89 14.55 -8.41
N VAL A 26 -3.05 13.79 -7.33
CA VAL A 26 -2.57 14.18 -5.99
C VAL A 26 -1.05 14.26 -5.97
N VAL A 27 -0.36 13.29 -6.57
CA VAL A 27 1.11 13.31 -6.70
C VAL A 27 1.56 14.52 -7.51
N SER A 28 0.86 14.85 -8.61
CA SER A 28 1.19 15.99 -9.47
C SER A 28 0.96 17.34 -8.79
N LEU A 29 0.02 17.44 -7.85
CA LEU A 29 -0.28 18.68 -7.12
C LEU A 29 0.56 18.80 -5.84
N ALA A 30 1.17 17.72 -5.40
CA ALA A 30 1.91 17.71 -4.16
C ALA A 30 3.27 18.43 -4.29
N PRO A 31 3.66 19.21 -3.27
CA PRO A 31 4.95 19.88 -3.27
C PRO A 31 6.13 18.90 -3.15
N SER A 32 7.30 19.32 -3.63
CA SER A 32 8.50 18.48 -3.84
C SER A 32 9.11 17.82 -2.59
N TYR A 33 8.65 18.18 -1.39
CA TYR A 33 9.05 17.56 -0.14
C TYR A 33 8.18 16.33 0.23
N PHE A 34 7.16 16.00 -0.57
CA PHE A 34 6.44 14.74 -0.45
C PHE A 34 6.97 13.70 -1.44
N SER A 35 7.26 12.51 -0.94
CA SER A 35 7.59 11.34 -1.75
C SER A 35 6.43 10.37 -1.72
N PHE A 36 5.82 10.09 -2.86
CA PHE A 36 4.71 9.17 -2.97
C PHE A 36 5.17 7.82 -3.49
N LYS A 37 4.65 6.75 -2.91
CA LYS A 37 4.84 5.37 -3.37
C LYS A 37 3.46 4.75 -3.61
N GLN A 38 3.15 4.46 -4.87
CA GLN A 38 1.95 3.70 -5.21
C GLN A 38 2.17 2.23 -4.83
N LEU A 39 1.32 1.72 -3.95
CA LEU A 39 1.26 0.32 -3.56
C LEU A 39 0.04 -0.31 -4.23
N GLN A 40 0.30 -1.32 -5.06
CA GLN A 40 -0.74 -2.11 -5.67
C GLN A 40 -1.12 -3.22 -4.71
N VAL A 41 -2.41 -3.32 -4.37
CA VAL A 41 -2.89 -4.36 -3.45
C VAL A 41 -2.68 -5.78 -4.02
N GLY A 42 -2.44 -5.89 -5.33
CA GLY A 42 -2.16 -7.16 -6.01
C GLY A 42 -0.74 -7.70 -5.81
N ASP A 43 0.19 -6.86 -5.37
CA ASP A 43 1.55 -7.30 -5.01
C ASP A 43 1.64 -7.75 -3.54
N LEU A 44 0.56 -7.60 -2.77
CA LEU A 44 0.51 -8.16 -1.43
C LEU A 44 0.36 -9.68 -1.55
N PRO A 45 1.23 -10.46 -0.86
CA PRO A 45 1.01 -11.89 -0.77
C PRO A 45 -0.40 -12.12 -0.20
N LEU A 46 -1.07 -13.14 -0.74
CA LEU A 46 -2.33 -13.61 -0.16
C LEU A 46 -2.08 -13.86 1.33
N TYR A 47 -2.86 -13.21 2.17
CA TYR A 47 -2.82 -13.45 3.61
C TYR A 47 -2.95 -14.95 3.83
N ASN A 48 -1.97 -15.54 4.51
CA ASN A 48 -1.94 -16.95 4.82
C ASN A 48 -2.20 -17.12 6.31
N GLN A 49 -3.34 -17.72 6.65
CA GLN A 49 -3.75 -17.93 8.04
C GLN A 49 -2.82 -18.92 8.78
N ASP A 50 -2.04 -19.72 8.05
CA ASP A 50 -1.01 -20.57 8.65
C ASP A 50 0.13 -19.77 9.33
N ASP A 51 0.34 -18.50 8.96
CA ASP A 51 1.32 -17.62 9.63
C ASP A 51 0.84 -17.15 11.02
N ASP A 52 -0.47 -17.21 11.30
CA ASP A 52 -1.04 -16.93 12.63
C ASP A 52 -0.90 -18.13 13.60
N GLN A 53 -0.43 -19.29 13.11
CA GLN A 53 -0.14 -20.45 13.96
C GLN A 53 1.26 -20.37 14.62
N GLY A 54 1.92 -19.22 14.53
CA GLY A 54 3.07 -18.88 15.36
C GLY A 54 2.64 -18.73 16.82
N GLU A 55 3.03 -19.71 17.63
CA GLU A 55 2.74 -19.85 19.07
C GLU A 55 1.43 -20.58 19.41
N SER A 56 1.31 -21.81 18.90
CA SER A 56 0.81 -22.90 19.74
C SER A 56 1.70 -22.98 20.99
N ILE A 57 1.38 -22.18 21.99
CA ILE A 57 1.81 -22.31 23.38
C ILE A 57 1.80 -23.80 23.73
N LYS A 58 3.00 -24.37 23.89
CA LYS A 58 3.19 -25.73 24.36
C LYS A 58 2.58 -25.79 25.75
N GLU A 59 1.38 -26.35 25.85
CA GLU A 59 0.77 -26.74 27.12
C GLU A 59 1.73 -27.76 27.76
N SER A 60 2.23 -27.42 28.95
CA SER A 60 3.15 -28.23 29.75
C SER A 60 2.51 -28.62 31.06
#